data_AF-A0A2G2N4U9-F1
#
_entry.id   AF-A0A2G2N4U9-F1
#
_cell.length_a   1.000
_cell.length_b   1.000
_cell.length_c   1.000
_cell.angle_alpha   90.00
_cell.angle_beta   90.00
_cell.angle_gamma   90.00
#
_symmetry.space_group_name_H-M   'P 1'
#
loop_
_entity.id
_entity.type
_entity.pdbx_description
1 polymer ?
#
loop_
_entity_poly.entity_id
_entity_poly.type
_entity_poly.pdbx_seq_one_letter_code
_entity_poly.pdbx_strand_id
1 'polypeptide(L)'
;MKKKIVGILVAGVAVLALSGCGGGGGGDYYGDGYYPEPLPPVNDGLTTLFLIDQDGFAYAGVPYICDSMLDWSATAPNGEFSFYPGEDCEFDFVGLEGNYDDDPYVDDIVYIVDDLDYGKGGIAYECASFGVGTTYGDGSFDYDIDDICTFYL
;
A
#
# COMPACT_ATOMS: atom_id res chain seq x y z
N MET A 1 -39.80 16.46 -40.69
CA MET A 1 -40.71 16.15 -39.56
C MET A 1 -39.90 16.05 -38.28
N LYS A 2 -40.43 16.65 -37.21
CA LYS A 2 -39.83 16.79 -35.88
C LYS A 2 -39.70 15.43 -35.18
N LYS A 3 -38.58 15.19 -34.48
CA LYS A 3 -38.56 14.54 -33.16
C LYS A 3 -37.47 15.18 -32.30
N LYS A 4 -37.89 16.03 -31.37
CA LYS A 4 -37.08 16.55 -30.27
C LYS A 4 -37.07 15.45 -29.21
N ILE A 5 -35.89 15.03 -28.76
CA ILE A 5 -35.77 14.19 -27.56
C ILE A 5 -35.12 15.07 -26.49
N VAL A 6 -35.90 15.22 -25.43
CA VAL A 6 -35.66 15.98 -24.21
C VAL A 6 -34.70 15.18 -23.35
N GLY A 7 -33.52 15.73 -23.06
CA GLY A 7 -32.58 15.19 -22.08
C GLY A 7 -32.63 16.02 -20.81
N ILE A 8 -33.13 15.41 -19.74
CA ILE A 8 -33.28 15.99 -18.41
C ILE A 8 -31.89 16.14 -17.77
N LEU A 9 -31.48 17.38 -17.46
CA LEU A 9 -30.31 17.65 -16.61
C LEU A 9 -30.78 17.73 -15.16
N VAL A 10 -30.55 16.67 -14.38
CA VAL A 10 -30.64 16.70 -12.92
C VAL A 10 -29.27 17.15 -12.41
N ALA A 11 -29.17 18.41 -11.99
CA ALA A 11 -28.03 18.91 -11.24
C ALA A 11 -28.29 18.66 -9.74
N GLY A 12 -27.66 17.62 -9.19
CA GLY A 12 -27.62 17.36 -7.75
C GLY A 12 -26.58 18.28 -7.10
N VAL A 13 -27.03 19.17 -6.23
CA VAL A 13 -26.15 20.01 -5.40
C VAL A 13 -25.71 19.18 -4.20
N ALA A 14 -24.45 18.73 -4.18
CA ALA A 14 -23.84 18.17 -2.99
C ALA A 14 -23.28 19.33 -2.13
N VAL A 15 -23.98 19.68 -1.05
CA VAL A 15 -23.45 20.53 0.02
C VAL A 15 -22.70 19.61 0.99
N LEU A 16 -21.39 19.49 0.83
CA LEU A 16 -20.52 18.93 1.86
C LEU A 16 -20.15 20.06 2.82
N ALA A 17 -21.00 20.25 3.83
CA ALA A 17 -20.59 20.93 5.04
C ALA A 17 -19.61 20.00 5.78
N LEU A 18 -18.31 20.28 5.68
CA LEU A 18 -17.33 19.76 6.63
C LEU A 18 -17.62 20.41 8.00
N SER A 19 -18.57 19.84 8.73
CA SER A 19 -18.62 19.99 10.19
C SER A 19 -17.57 19.06 10.78
N GLY A 20 -16.34 19.57 10.83
CA GLY A 20 -15.31 19.01 11.68
C GLY A 20 -15.60 19.29 13.15
N CYS A 21 -15.00 18.43 13.98
CA CYS A 21 -14.62 18.66 15.38
C CYS A 21 -15.72 18.54 16.45
N GLY A 22 -15.55 17.56 17.35
CA GLY A 22 -16.31 17.52 18.60
C GLY A 22 -16.36 16.19 19.34
N GLY A 23 -15.28 15.39 19.34
CA GLY A 23 -15.16 14.24 20.24
C GLY A 23 -14.95 14.71 21.68
N GLY A 24 -16.04 14.99 22.38
CA GLY A 24 -16.03 15.26 23.83
C GLY A 24 -15.99 13.96 24.61
N GLY A 25 -14.81 13.60 25.12
CA GLY A 25 -14.60 12.43 25.96
C GLY A 25 -13.66 12.72 27.12
N GLY A 26 -14.24 13.10 28.27
CA GLY A 26 -13.86 12.68 29.62
C GLY A 26 -12.50 13.09 30.21
N GLY A 27 -12.53 13.68 31.41
CA GLY A 27 -11.51 13.39 32.41
C GLY A 27 -10.76 14.59 32.99
N ASP A 28 -11.49 15.41 33.73
CA ASP A 28 -10.99 16.38 34.70
C ASP A 28 -10.18 15.70 35.81
N TYR A 29 -8.84 15.82 35.83
CA TYR A 29 -8.00 15.80 37.05
C TYR A 29 -6.63 16.51 36.83
N TYR A 30 -6.44 17.61 37.57
CA TYR A 30 -5.23 18.35 37.97
C TYR A 30 -3.82 17.87 37.55
N GLY A 31 -2.98 18.80 37.09
CA GLY A 31 -1.52 18.75 37.33
C GLY A 31 -0.64 19.49 36.32
N ASP A 32 -0.21 20.70 36.67
CA ASP A 32 1.03 21.39 36.27
C ASP A 32 1.68 21.06 34.90
N GLY A 33 1.40 21.91 33.90
CA GLY A 33 2.43 22.70 33.20
C GLY A 33 3.65 22.05 32.52
N TYR A 34 3.79 20.73 32.50
CA TYR A 34 4.89 20.05 31.82
C TYR A 34 4.40 19.52 30.47
N TYR A 35 4.67 20.26 29.40
CA TYR A 35 4.67 19.67 28.06
C TYR A 35 5.95 18.83 27.98
N PRO A 36 5.89 17.48 28.02
CA PRO A 36 7.07 16.71 27.70
C PRO A 36 7.49 17.12 26.28
N GLU A 37 8.76 17.51 26.13
CA GLU A 37 9.41 17.56 24.82
C GLU A 37 8.98 16.32 24.04
N PRO A 38 8.63 16.42 22.74
CA PRO A 38 8.31 15.25 21.94
C PRO A 38 9.41 14.22 22.17
N LEU A 39 9.05 13.05 22.69
CA LEU A 39 10.00 11.97 22.85
C LEU A 39 10.70 11.80 21.51
N PRO A 40 12.04 11.67 21.48
CA PRO A 40 12.74 11.40 20.23
C PRO A 40 12.07 10.18 19.58
N PRO A 41 11.88 10.18 18.25
CA PRO A 41 11.25 9.06 17.57
C PRO A 41 11.97 7.78 18.00
N VAL A 42 11.20 6.84 18.55
CA VAL A 42 11.72 5.52 18.90
C VAL A 42 12.11 4.89 17.58
N ASN A 43 13.41 4.71 17.34
CA ASN A 43 13.88 3.88 16.25
C ASN A 43 13.58 2.45 16.66
N ASP A 44 12.47 1.92 16.18
CA ASP A 44 12.01 0.56 16.41
C ASP A 44 12.84 -0.46 15.63
N GLY A 45 13.65 -0.02 14.67
CA GLY A 45 14.49 -0.86 13.82
C GLY A 45 13.81 -1.35 12.55
N LEU A 46 12.61 -0.83 12.23
CA LEU A 46 11.89 -1.19 11.02
C LEU A 46 12.49 -0.52 9.77
N THR A 47 12.38 -1.24 8.65
CA THR A 47 12.53 -0.67 7.30
C THR A 47 11.14 -0.50 6.70
N THR A 48 10.95 0.60 5.98
CA THR A 48 9.69 0.92 5.31
C THR A 48 9.92 1.03 3.81
N LEU A 49 9.07 0.37 3.03
CA LEU A 49 9.04 0.39 1.57
C LEU A 49 7.58 0.58 1.10
N PHE A 50 7.41 0.77 -0.21
CA PHE A 50 6.11 1.05 -0.81
C PHE A 50 5.85 0.16 -2.01
N LEU A 51 4.59 -0.24 -2.19
CA LEU A 51 4.10 -0.88 -3.41
C LEU A 51 3.42 0.17 -4.30
N ILE A 52 3.91 0.31 -5.53
CA ILE A 52 3.35 1.21 -6.54
C ILE A 52 3.16 0.50 -7.88
N ASP A 53 2.32 1.06 -8.75
CA ASP A 53 2.16 0.65 -10.14
C ASP A 53 3.14 1.36 -11.09
N GLN A 54 3.07 1.04 -12.38
CA GLN A 54 3.90 1.63 -13.44
C GLN A 54 3.73 3.14 -13.63
N ASP A 55 2.60 3.70 -13.20
CA ASP A 55 2.29 5.13 -13.25
C ASP A 55 2.62 5.85 -11.92
N GLY A 56 3.07 5.11 -10.91
CA GLY A 56 3.41 5.61 -9.58
C GLY A 56 2.23 5.73 -8.62
N PHE A 57 1.09 5.09 -8.92
CA PHE A 57 -0.02 5.01 -7.98
C PHE A 57 0.21 3.90 -6.96
N ALA A 58 -0.15 4.18 -5.71
CA ALA A 58 0.05 3.24 -4.62
C ALA A 58 -0.93 2.06 -4.64
N TYR A 59 -0.42 0.85 -4.42
CA TYR A 59 -1.22 -0.33 -4.14
C TYR A 59 -1.58 -0.38 -2.65
N ALA A 60 -2.70 0.26 -2.31
CA ALA A 60 -3.27 0.25 -0.97
C ALA A 60 -4.08 -1.02 -0.68
N GLY A 61 -4.00 -1.53 0.55
CA GLY A 61 -4.82 -2.65 1.00
C GLY A 61 -4.33 -4.03 0.60
N VAL A 62 -3.14 -4.16 0.01
CA VAL A 62 -2.52 -5.45 -0.31
C VAL A 62 -2.20 -6.18 1.01
N PRO A 63 -2.78 -7.36 1.27
CA PRO A 63 -2.51 -8.08 2.51
C PRO A 63 -1.07 -8.58 2.57
N TYR A 64 -0.45 -8.47 3.74
CA TYR A 64 0.87 -9.04 3.99
C TYR A 64 1.05 -9.49 5.44
N ILE A 65 1.99 -10.42 5.65
CA ILE A 65 2.43 -10.87 6.97
C ILE A 65 3.93 -11.15 6.93
N CYS A 66 4.66 -10.65 7.92
CA CYS A 66 6.09 -10.94 8.12
C CYS A 66 6.29 -11.87 9.33
N ASP A 67 7.44 -12.53 9.42
CA ASP A 67 7.79 -13.44 10.53
C ASP A 67 7.57 -12.86 11.94
N SER A 68 7.83 -11.56 12.14
CA SER A 68 7.60 -10.87 13.42
C SER A 68 6.14 -10.61 13.76
N MET A 69 5.23 -10.74 12.79
CA MET A 69 3.83 -10.36 12.92
C MET A 69 2.98 -11.54 13.43
N LEU A 70 1.99 -11.23 14.27
CA LEU A 70 1.05 -12.24 14.79
C LEU A 70 -0.17 -12.44 13.89
N ASP A 71 -0.54 -11.40 13.15
CA ASP A 71 -1.72 -11.34 12.31
C ASP A 71 -1.36 -10.64 10.99
N TRP A 72 -2.12 -10.94 9.94
CA TRP A 72 -2.04 -10.25 8.66
C TRP A 72 -2.34 -8.76 8.82
N SER A 73 -1.58 -7.93 8.13
CA SER A 73 -1.86 -6.51 7.93
C SER A 73 -2.18 -6.26 6.45
N ALA A 74 -2.36 -4.99 6.11
CA ALA A 74 -2.52 -4.53 4.74
C ALA A 74 -1.63 -3.30 4.51
N THR A 75 -1.14 -3.13 3.28
CA THR A 75 -0.43 -1.91 2.90
C THR A 75 -1.29 -0.67 3.18
N ALA A 76 -0.66 0.40 3.65
CA ALA A 76 -1.37 1.63 3.99
C ALA A 76 -1.89 2.33 2.71
N PRO A 77 -2.70 3.40 2.83
CA PRO A 77 -3.27 4.10 1.66
C PRO A 77 -2.25 4.65 0.64
N ASN A 78 -1.00 4.82 1.05
CA ASN A 78 0.15 5.21 0.24
C ASN A 78 1.00 4.01 -0.21
N GLY A 79 0.51 2.78 -0.08
CA GLY A 79 1.23 1.55 -0.48
C GLY A 79 2.30 1.11 0.52
N GLU A 80 2.40 1.79 1.66
CA GLU A 80 3.44 1.58 2.65
C GLU A 80 3.29 0.24 3.38
N PHE A 81 4.43 -0.43 3.58
CA PHE A 81 4.57 -1.56 4.49
C PHE A 81 5.91 -1.48 5.24
N SER A 82 5.96 -2.10 6.42
CA SER A 82 7.14 -2.09 7.28
C SER A 82 7.49 -3.49 7.78
N PHE A 83 8.79 -3.76 7.90
CA PHE A 83 9.33 -5.06 8.28
C PHE A 83 10.65 -4.88 9.03
N TYR A 84 11.07 -5.90 9.79
CA TYR A 84 12.43 -5.94 10.31
C TYR A 84 13.39 -6.47 9.24
N PRO A 85 14.60 -5.89 9.09
CA PRO A 85 15.59 -6.43 8.18
C PRO A 85 15.96 -7.89 8.49
N GLY A 86 15.96 -8.73 7.47
CA GLY A 86 16.21 -10.17 7.51
C GLY A 86 14.97 -11.04 7.70
N GLU A 87 13.77 -10.50 7.49
CA GLU A 87 12.51 -11.25 7.66
C GLU A 87 11.91 -11.66 6.32
N ASP A 88 11.20 -12.78 6.36
CA ASP A 88 10.41 -13.24 5.24
C ASP A 88 9.00 -12.62 5.38
N CYS A 89 8.55 -11.91 4.34
CA CYS A 89 7.23 -11.30 4.28
C CYS A 89 6.43 -11.88 3.13
N GLU A 90 5.30 -12.50 3.44
CA GLU A 90 4.34 -13.04 2.49
C GLU A 90 3.31 -11.96 2.13
N PHE A 91 3.10 -11.75 0.82
CA PHE A 91 2.13 -10.83 0.24
C PHE A 91 1.10 -11.61 -0.55
N ASP A 92 -0.16 -11.24 -0.39
CA ASP A 92 -1.29 -11.78 -1.14
C ASP A 92 -1.68 -10.81 -2.25
N PHE A 93 -1.35 -11.16 -3.50
CA PHE A 93 -1.69 -10.36 -4.68
C PHE A 93 -3.00 -10.80 -5.35
N VAL A 94 -3.86 -11.53 -4.62
CA VAL A 94 -5.22 -11.86 -5.07
C VAL A 94 -5.98 -10.60 -5.49
N GLY A 95 -6.48 -10.62 -6.73
CA GLY A 95 -7.19 -9.52 -7.37
C GLY A 95 -6.35 -8.60 -8.25
N LEU A 96 -5.05 -8.86 -8.41
CA LEU A 96 -4.19 -8.21 -9.41
C LEU A 96 -4.00 -9.12 -10.63
N GLU A 97 -3.94 -8.53 -11.84
CA GLU A 97 -3.87 -9.25 -13.11
C GLU A 97 -2.51 -9.91 -13.39
N GLY A 98 -1.50 -9.68 -12.54
CA GLY A 98 -0.15 -10.25 -12.69
C GLY A 98 0.75 -9.42 -13.62
N ASN A 99 2.02 -9.79 -13.72
CA ASN A 99 2.93 -9.30 -14.77
C ASN A 99 3.24 -10.44 -15.75
N TYR A 100 2.25 -10.81 -16.58
CA TYR A 100 2.33 -11.95 -17.48
C TYR A 100 2.61 -11.52 -18.92
N ASP A 101 3.77 -11.94 -19.46
CA ASP A 101 4.25 -11.58 -20.81
C ASP A 101 4.63 -10.09 -20.99
N ASP A 102 4.78 -9.33 -19.91
CA ASP A 102 5.17 -7.90 -19.90
C ASP A 102 4.22 -7.02 -20.75
N ASP A 103 2.89 -7.21 -20.68
CA ASP A 103 1.89 -6.39 -21.39
C ASP A 103 1.34 -5.26 -20.48
N PRO A 104 1.85 -4.02 -20.58
CA PRO A 104 1.51 -2.93 -19.67
C PRO A 104 0.07 -2.40 -19.80
N TYR A 105 -0.74 -2.92 -20.73
CA TYR A 105 -2.14 -2.53 -20.90
C TYR A 105 -3.12 -3.43 -20.14
N VAL A 106 -2.67 -4.60 -19.73
CA VAL A 106 -3.47 -5.64 -19.06
C VAL A 106 -2.82 -5.99 -17.72
N ASP A 107 -1.49 -6.05 -17.69
CA ASP A 107 -0.74 -6.45 -16.52
C ASP A 107 -0.73 -5.35 -15.44
N ASP A 108 -0.89 -5.81 -14.19
CA ASP A 108 -0.67 -5.02 -12.99
C ASP A 108 0.83 -5.11 -12.63
N ILE A 109 1.65 -4.18 -13.12
CA ILE A 109 3.08 -4.20 -12.82
C ILE A 109 3.31 -3.57 -11.45
N VAL A 110 3.70 -4.38 -10.47
CA VAL A 110 3.97 -3.94 -9.10
C VAL A 110 5.46 -3.68 -8.92
N TYR A 111 5.79 -2.54 -8.31
CA TYR A 111 7.15 -2.14 -7.95
C TYR A 111 7.29 -2.01 -6.44
N ILE A 112 8.38 -2.53 -5.89
CA ILE A 112 8.81 -2.25 -4.51
C ILE A 112 9.80 -1.07 -4.55
N VAL A 113 9.48 0.04 -3.88
CA VAL A 113 10.28 1.28 -3.89
C VAL A 113 10.56 1.83 -2.48
N ASP A 114 11.54 2.75 -2.36
CA ASP A 114 11.71 3.57 -1.15
C ASP A 114 10.82 4.84 -1.14
N ASP A 115 11.04 5.69 -0.13
CA ASP A 115 10.36 6.97 0.09
C ASP A 115 10.66 8.04 -0.99
N LEU A 116 11.57 7.75 -1.92
CA LEU A 116 11.91 8.60 -3.06
C LEU A 116 11.42 8.00 -4.40
N ASP A 117 10.55 6.98 -4.33
CA ASP A 117 10.07 6.18 -5.46
C ASP A 117 11.21 5.49 -6.23
N TYR A 118 12.35 5.23 -5.58
CA TYR A 118 13.42 4.46 -6.20
C TYR A 118 13.22 2.96 -5.97
N GLY A 119 13.12 2.25 -7.09
CA GLY A 119 13.10 0.81 -7.19
C GLY A 119 14.11 0.07 -6.32
N LYS A 120 13.63 -0.94 -5.59
CA LYS A 120 14.45 -1.85 -4.79
C LYS A 120 14.68 -3.16 -5.52
N GLY A 121 15.72 -3.17 -6.34
CA GLY A 121 16.23 -4.39 -6.96
C GLY A 121 17.05 -5.27 -6.04
N GLY A 122 17.18 -6.54 -6.42
CA GLY A 122 18.01 -7.50 -5.69
C GLY A 122 17.34 -8.16 -4.49
N ILE A 123 16.04 -7.92 -4.26
CA ILE A 123 15.25 -8.60 -3.24
C ILE A 123 14.90 -9.97 -3.79
N ALA A 124 15.35 -11.03 -3.11
CA ALA A 124 14.95 -12.37 -3.50
C ALA A 124 13.46 -12.58 -3.15
N TYR A 125 12.75 -13.34 -3.98
CA TYR A 125 11.36 -13.70 -3.71
C TYR A 125 11.02 -15.10 -4.22
N GLU A 126 9.92 -15.65 -3.73
CA GLU A 126 9.29 -16.86 -4.23
C GLU A 126 7.79 -16.66 -4.36
N CYS A 127 7.25 -16.79 -5.57
CA CYS A 127 5.81 -16.72 -5.84
C CYS A 127 5.25 -18.12 -6.12
N ALA A 128 4.01 -18.37 -5.70
CA ALA A 128 3.37 -19.68 -5.80
C ALA A 128 3.35 -20.24 -7.25
N SER A 129 3.15 -19.39 -8.26
CA SER A 129 3.05 -19.81 -9.66
C SER A 129 4.35 -19.63 -10.46
N PHE A 130 5.14 -18.60 -10.18
CA PHE A 130 6.41 -18.31 -10.88
C PHE A 130 7.66 -18.97 -10.27
N GLY A 131 7.59 -19.43 -9.02
CA GLY A 131 8.74 -19.97 -8.30
C GLY A 131 9.69 -18.88 -7.81
N VAL A 132 10.99 -19.17 -7.78
CA VAL A 132 12.01 -18.31 -7.15
C VAL A 132 12.58 -17.29 -8.14
N GLY A 133 12.64 -16.03 -7.73
CA GLY A 133 13.16 -14.92 -8.51
C GLY A 133 13.93 -13.89 -7.70
N THR A 134 14.22 -12.76 -8.34
CA THR A 134 14.82 -11.58 -7.69
C THR A 134 14.29 -10.32 -8.35
N THR A 135 13.92 -9.30 -7.56
CA THR A 135 13.39 -8.04 -8.10
C THR A 135 14.39 -7.40 -9.07
N TYR A 136 13.87 -6.84 -10.16
CA TYR A 136 14.62 -6.09 -11.15
C TYR A 136 15.16 -4.79 -10.58
N GLY A 137 16.10 -4.13 -11.29
CA GLY A 137 16.77 -2.92 -10.79
C GLY A 137 15.84 -1.75 -10.47
N ASP A 138 14.62 -1.74 -11.04
CA ASP A 138 13.55 -0.78 -10.79
C ASP A 138 12.56 -1.25 -9.71
N GLY A 139 12.80 -2.39 -9.07
CA GLY A 139 11.94 -2.93 -8.02
C GLY A 139 10.75 -3.76 -8.51
N SER A 140 10.56 -3.89 -9.83
CA SER A 140 9.55 -4.80 -10.37
C SER A 140 9.92 -6.26 -10.16
N PHE A 141 8.94 -7.16 -10.25
CA PHE A 141 9.11 -8.61 -10.13
C PHE A 141 8.03 -9.36 -10.91
N ASP A 142 8.27 -10.63 -11.17
CA ASP A 142 7.34 -11.49 -11.93
C ASP A 142 6.44 -12.23 -10.94
N TYR A 143 5.13 -12.19 -11.20
CA TYR A 143 4.11 -12.89 -10.44
C TYR A 143 2.89 -13.16 -11.34
N ASP A 144 2.12 -14.21 -11.04
CA ASP A 144 0.93 -14.58 -11.80
C ASP A 144 -0.32 -13.91 -11.20
N ILE A 145 -1.44 -14.00 -11.92
CA ILE A 145 -2.74 -13.61 -11.40
C ILE A 145 -3.03 -14.37 -10.11
N ASP A 146 -3.49 -13.63 -9.10
CA ASP A 146 -3.83 -14.17 -7.78
C ASP A 146 -2.67 -14.89 -7.05
N ASP A 147 -1.42 -14.52 -7.33
CA ASP A 147 -0.26 -15.13 -6.67
C ASP A 147 -0.09 -14.69 -5.21
N ILE A 148 0.45 -15.62 -4.42
CA ILE A 148 1.03 -15.34 -3.11
C ILE A 148 2.54 -15.38 -3.27
N CYS A 149 3.22 -14.32 -2.84
CA CYS A 149 4.66 -14.17 -2.98
C CYS A 149 5.33 -13.89 -1.63
N THR A 150 6.39 -14.63 -1.32
CA THR A 150 7.25 -14.37 -0.16
C THR A 150 8.48 -13.61 -0.60
N PHE A 151 8.76 -12.46 0.03
CA PHE A 151 9.97 -11.67 -0.17
C PHE A 151 10.92 -11.82 1.01
N TYR A 152 12.21 -12.01 0.73
CA TYR A 152 13.28 -12.12 1.72
C TYR A 152 13.90 -10.73 1.92
N LEU A 153 13.40 -9.98 2.91
CA LEU A 153 13.59 -8.53 3.07
C LEU A 153 14.60 -8.15 4.16
#